data_AF-A0A450XTA8-F1
#
_entry.id   AF-A0A450XTA8-F1
#
_cell.length_a   1.000
_cell.length_b   1.000
_cell.length_c   1.000
_cell.angle_alpha   90.00
_cell.angle_beta   90.00
_cell.angle_gamma   90.00
#
_symmetry.space_group_name_H-M   'P 1'
#
loop_
_entity.id
_entity.type
_entity.pdbx_description
1 polymer ?
#
loop_
_entity_poly.entity_id
_entity_poly.type
_entity_poly.pdbx_seq_one_letter_code
_entity_poly.pdbx_strand_id
1 'polypeptide(L)' 'MKVLVDTNVVLDVLLDRTPFSSSAARIFALAEQSGMEGFLCATTVTTIDYFLEVSEKILNKPVPAQGTPRLDPGAKR' A
#
# COMPACT_ATOMS: atom_id res chain seq x y z
N MET A 1 -10.22 23.24 10.03
CA MET A 1 -11.19 22.12 9.95
C MET A 1 -10.52 20.89 10.55
N LYS A 2 -11.25 20.05 11.29
CA LYS A 2 -10.71 18.80 11.87
C LYS A 2 -11.15 17.61 11.04
N VAL A 3 -10.22 16.74 10.65
CA VAL A 3 -10.47 15.61 9.76
C VAL A 3 -9.84 14.36 10.34
N LEU A 4 -10.63 13.30 10.51
CA LEU A 4 -10.11 11.97 10.80
C LEU A 4 -9.70 11.31 9.48
N VAL A 5 -8.43 10.95 9.35
CA VAL A 5 -7.87 10.35 8.14
C VAL A 5 -7.99 8.84 8.24
N ASP A 6 -8.57 8.22 7.21
CA ASP A 6 -8.67 6.76 7.14
C ASP A 6 -7.29 6.11 6.92
N THR A 7 -7.13 4.88 7.42
CA THR A 7 -5.91 4.09 7.26
C THR A 7 -5.48 3.97 5.79
N ASN A 8 -6.42 3.78 4.85
CA ASN A 8 -6.08 3.61 3.44
C ASN A 8 -5.45 4.86 2.84
N VAL A 9 -5.88 6.06 3.25
CA VAL A 9 -5.29 7.32 2.77
C VAL A 9 -3.82 7.41 3.19
N VAL A 10 -3.50 6.98 4.40
CA VAL A 10 -2.11 6.93 4.87
C VAL A 10 -1.30 5.91 4.08
N LEU A 11 -1.85 4.71 3.87
CA LEU A 11 -1.20 3.65 3.08
C LEU A 11 -0.98 4.07 1.63
N ASP A 12 -1.89 4.83 1.04
CA ASP A 12 -1.76 5.29 -0.35
C ASP A 12 -0.59 6.25 -0.53
N VAL A 13 -0.25 7.03 0.50
CA VAL A 13 0.96 7.86 0.52
C VAL A 13 2.21 7.00 0.75
N LEU A 14 2.20 6.19 1.81
CA LEU A 14 3.39 5.47 2.25
C LEU A 14 3.85 4.38 1.26
N LEU A 15 2.92 3.78 0.53
CA LEU A 15 3.18 2.69 -0.42
C LEU A 15 3.05 3.14 -1.89
N ASP A 16 2.86 4.43 -2.16
CA ASP A 16 2.61 4.99 -3.50
C ASP A 16 1.55 4.21 -4.30
N ARG A 17 0.40 3.93 -3.66
CA ARG A 17 -0.65 3.11 -4.28
C ARG A 17 -1.44 3.92 -5.31
N THR A 18 -1.33 3.52 -6.57
CA THR A 18 -2.18 4.06 -7.63
C THR A 18 -3.62 3.52 -7.50
N PRO A 19 -4.66 4.33 -7.80
CA PRO A 19 -4.58 5.65 -8.43
C PRO A 19 -4.59 6.85 -7.45
N PHE A 20 -4.57 6.60 -6.14
CA PHE A 20 -4.90 7.63 -5.15
C PHE A 20 -3.70 8.28 -4.47
N SER A 21 -2.46 7.79 -4.68
CA SER A 21 -1.26 8.30 -4.01
C SER A 21 -1.10 9.82 -4.10
N SER A 22 -1.25 10.40 -5.30
CA SER A 22 -1.19 11.86 -5.50
C SER A 22 -2.28 12.63 -4.75
N SER A 23 -3.51 12.12 -4.74
CA SER A 23 -4.63 12.74 -4.04
C SER A 23 -4.45 12.65 -2.52
N ALA A 24 -3.98 11.51 -2.04
CA ALA A 24 -3.68 11.28 -0.63
C ALA A 24 -2.54 12.17 -0.15
N ALA A 25 -1.46 12.32 -0.93
CA ALA A 25 -0.36 13.22 -0.60
C ALA A 25 -0.82 14.68 -0.46
N ARG A 26 -1.79 15.10 -1.26
CA ARG A 26 -2.38 16.45 -1.16
C ARG A 26 -3.14 16.67 0.15
N ILE A 27 -3.77 15.63 0.70
CA ILE A 27 -4.41 15.70 2.02
C ILE A 27 -3.35 15.99 3.10
N PHE A 28 -2.20 15.29 3.06
CA PHE A 28 -1.10 15.55 3.99
C PHE A 28 -0.50 16.95 3.81
N ALA A 29 -0.30 17.41 2.59
CA ALA A 29 0.17 18.78 2.31
C ALA A 29 -0.78 19.86 2.88
N LEU A 30 -2.10 19.62 2.85
CA LEU A 30 -3.08 20.52 3.46
C LEU A 30 -2.97 20.54 4.99
N ALA A 31 -2.62 19.42 5.63
CA ALA A 31 -2.37 19.38 7.07
C ALA A 31 -1.08 20.16 7.42
N GLU A 32 0.00 19.95 6.66
CA GLU A 32 1.28 20.64 6.87
C GLU A 32 1.17 22.16 6.71
N GLN A 33 0.39 22.61 5.72
CA GLN A 33 0.18 24.04 5.44
C GLN A 33 -0.88 24.70 6.34
N SER A 34 -1.28 24.04 7.45
CA SER A 34 -2.31 24.52 8.38
C SER A 34 -3.71 24.72 7.76
N GLY A 35 -3.97 24.13 6.59
CA GLY A 35 -5.28 24.15 5.94
C GLY A 35 -6.31 23.23 6.62
N MET A 36 -5.84 22.20 7.33
CA MET A 36 -6.67 21.36 8.20
C MET A 36 -5.84 20.74 9.34
N GLU A 37 -6.53 20.24 10.36
CA GLU A 37 -5.96 19.44 11.44
C GLU A 37 -6.34 17.97 11.21
N GLY A 38 -5.35 17.14 10.88
CA GLY A 38 -5.52 15.71 10.61
C GLY A 38 -5.37 14.88 11.87
N PHE A 39 -6.29 13.94 12.10
CA PHE A 39 -6.27 13.00 13.20
C PHE A 39 -6.16 11.57 12.67
N LEU A 40 -5.53 10.70 13.46
CA LEU A 40 -5.55 9.25 13.28
C LEU A 40 -6.06 8.60 14.56
N CYS A 41 -6.78 7.49 14.43
CA CYS A 41 -7.07 6.65 15.58
C CYS A 41 -5.76 6.04 16.11
N ALA A 42 -5.65 5.85 17.42
CA ALA A 42 -4.47 5.22 18.03
C ALA A 42 -4.18 3.84 17.43
N THR A 43 -5.23 3.06 17.16
CA THR A 43 -5.15 1.75 16.52
C THR A 43 -4.75 1.81 15.04
N THR A 44 -4.98 2.93 14.35
CA THR A 44 -4.54 3.12 12.97
C THR A 44 -3.01 3.09 12.89
N VAL A 45 -2.30 3.64 13.87
CA VAL A 45 -0.83 3.64 13.90
C VAL A 45 -0.27 2.21 13.90
N THR A 46 -0.74 1.35 14.81
CA THR A 46 -0.28 -0.06 14.86
C THR A 46 -0.74 -0.87 13.66
N THR A 47 -1.88 -0.51 13.08
CA THR A 47 -2.39 -1.15 11.87
C THR A 47 -1.52 -0.82 10.64
N ILE A 48 -1.09 0.45 10.53
CA ILE A 48 -0.16 0.88 9.47
C ILE A 48 1.16 0.13 9.59
N ASP A 49 1.75 0.08 10.79
CA ASP A 49 3.00 -0.63 11.06
C ASP A 49 2.95 -2.09 10.57
N TYR A 50 1.91 -2.83 10.97
CA TYR A 50 1.68 -4.20 10.51
C TYR A 50 1.56 -4.30 8.98
N PHE A 51 0.82 -3.40 8.34
CA PHE A 51 0.64 -3.45 6.88
C PHE A 51 1.92 -3.13 6.10
N LEU A 52 2.75 -2.21 6.60
CA LEU A 52 4.04 -1.92 5.97
C LEU A 52 4.97 -3.15 6.05
N GLU A 53 5.06 -3.79 7.22
CA GLU A 53 5.87 -5.00 7.39
C GLU A 53 5.43 -6.14 6.46
N VAL A 54 4.10 -6.36 6.33
CA VAL A 54 3.56 -7.37 5.42
C VAL A 54 3.82 -7.00 3.97
N SER A 55 3.65 -5.73 3.59
CA SER A 55 3.88 -5.24 2.23
C SER A 55 5.33 -5.45 1.80
N GLU A 56 6.31 -5.09 2.63
CA GLU A 56 7.72 -5.31 2.36
C GLU A 56 8.06 -6.79 2.18
N LYS A 57 7.54 -7.67 3.06
CA LYS A 57 7.76 -9.12 2.95
C LYS A 57 7.21 -9.70 1.65
N ILE A 58 6.04 -9.22 1.20
CA ILE A 58 5.43 -9.67 -0.06
C ILE A 58 6.25 -9.17 -1.25
N LEU A 59 6.66 -7.90 -1.26
CA LEU A 59 7.44 -7.29 -2.33
C LEU A 59 8.85 -7.90 -2.45
N ASN A 60 9.44 -8.32 -1.32
CA ASN A 60 10.77 -8.94 -1.28
C ASN A 60 10.72 -10.47 -1.42
N LYS A 61 9.54 -11.07 -1.60
CA LYS A 61 9.44 -12.52 -1.83
C LYS A 61 9.95 -12.85 -3.23
N PRO A 62 10.82 -13.87 -3.40
CA PRO A 62 11.20 -14.32 -4.72
C PRO A 62 9.93 -14.75 -5.48
N VAL A 63 9.73 -14.17 -6.66
CA VAL A 63 8.68 -14.61 -7.57
C VAL A 63 8.93 -16.09 -7.83
N PRO A 64 7.98 -16.99 -7.52
CA PRO A 64 8.17 -18.40 -7.80
C PRO A 64 8.45 -18.53 -9.29
N ALA A 65 9.56 -19.19 -9.64
CA ALA A 65 9.92 -19.44 -11.02
C ALA A 65 8.69 -20.06 -11.69
N GLN A 66 8.05 -19.30 -12.58
CA GLN A 66 6.99 -19.83 -13.41
C GLN A 66 7.59 -21.04 -14.10
N GLY A 67 7.10 -22.23 -13.76
CA GLY A 67 7.55 -23.45 -14.38
C GLY A 67 7.45 -23.25 -15.89
N THR A 68 8.58 -23.33 -16.59
CA THR A 68 8.59 -23.47 -18.04
C THR A 68 7.52 -24.50 -18.40
N PRO A 69 6.66 -24.26 -19.40
CA PRO A 69 5.73 -25.28 -19.83
C PRO A 69 6.55 -26.54 -20.07
N ARG A 70 6.31 -27.60 -19.29
CA ARG A 70 6.85 -28.91 -19.63
C ARG A 70 6.15 -29.24 -20.94
N LEU A 71 6.88 -29.15 -22.04
CA LEU A 71 6.50 -29.80 -23.28
C LEU A 71 6.42 -31.27 -22.93
N ASP A 72 5.20 -31.77 -22.69
CA ASP A 72 4.97 -33.19 -22.48
C ASP A 72 5.47 -33.91 -23.73
N PRO A 73 6.54 -34.73 -23.65
CA PRO A 73 7.09 -35.45 -24.80
C PRO A 73 6.11 -36.50 -25.36
N GLY A 74 4.95 -36.66 -24.71
CA GLY A 74 3.93 -37.66 -24.98
C GLY A 74 2.64 -37.14 -25.57
N ALA A 75 2.52 -35.85 -25.93
CA ALA A 75 1.38 -35.36 -26.72
C ALA A 75 1.48 -35.92 -28.15
N LYS A 76 1.11 -37.20 -28.29
CA LYS A 76 0.89 -37.85 -29.58
C LYS A 76 -0.25 -37.11 -30.29
N ARG A 77 0.02 -36.87 -31.57
CA ARG A 77 -0.85 -36.25 -32.58
C ARG A 77 -2.27 -36.79 -32.59
#